data_AF-A0A9W6PPN4-F1
#
_entry.id   AF-A0A9W6PPN4-F1
#
_cell.length_a   1.000
_cell.length_b   1.000
_cell.length_c   1.000
_cell.angle_alpha   90.00
_cell.angle_beta   90.00
_cell.angle_gamma   90.00
#
_symmetry.space_group_name_H-M   'P 1'
#
loop_
_entity.id
_entity.type
_entity.pdbx_description
1 polymer ?
#
loop_
_entity_poly.entity_id
_entity_poly.type
_entity_poly.pdbx_seq_one_letter_code
_entity_poly.pdbx_strand_id
1 'polypeptide(L)'
;MRGPGYYLVTDMLVAAGHTREQASAAVARIEWDVLDAVQGTVSSTGRRFPADRDGDGYTDGWHDSSIAVNARLAEFAERSRVEAERGGISVPSAPNPPIPFSPPPPSPELRDVRTVVEDLFHGLVGERPYDVAGDELTDHVLYAVRWLVTEPGYTDHLTAFTRDRERELRQMFADFGPGSPHDTDPDVWPVPRYVLARQPESLLLAHLLTHKHLSLAGAWEDVLPDVLLDDMAEAWPYRS
;
A
#
# COMPACT_ATOMS: atom_id res chain seq x y z
N MET A 1 6.04 -12.10 -25.52
CA MET A 1 5.61 -12.02 -26.95
C MET A 1 6.91 -11.87 -27.74
N ARG A 2 7.29 -12.80 -28.63
CA ARG A 2 8.64 -12.79 -29.23
C ARG A 2 8.74 -11.77 -30.36
N GLY A 3 9.09 -10.54 -30.00
CA GLY A 3 9.27 -9.43 -30.95
C GLY A 3 10.67 -9.41 -31.59
N PRO A 4 10.93 -8.47 -32.51
CA PRO A 4 12.23 -8.33 -33.18
C PRO A 4 13.42 -8.20 -32.22
N GLY A 5 13.22 -7.55 -31.07
CA GLY A 5 14.23 -7.41 -30.02
C GLY A 5 14.61 -8.73 -29.35
N TYR A 6 13.64 -9.65 -29.17
CA TYR A 6 13.91 -10.99 -28.63
C TYR A 6 14.93 -11.72 -29.50
N TYR A 7 14.69 -11.76 -30.82
CA TYR A 7 15.55 -12.47 -31.76
C TYR A 7 16.95 -11.88 -31.82
N LEU A 8 17.05 -10.54 -31.86
CA LEU A 8 18.32 -9.83 -31.85
C LEU A 8 19.17 -10.19 -30.62
N VAL A 9 18.58 -10.12 -29.41
CA VAL A 9 19.30 -10.42 -28.16
C VAL A 9 19.68 -11.90 -28.10
N THR A 10 18.78 -12.80 -28.51
CA THR A 10 19.11 -14.23 -28.53
C THR A 10 20.24 -14.56 -29.50
N ASP A 11 20.25 -13.96 -30.70
CA ASP A 11 21.29 -14.23 -31.70
C ASP A 11 22.64 -13.64 -31.26
N MET A 12 22.65 -12.48 -30.58
CA MET A 12 23.86 -11.92 -29.96
C MET A 12 24.42 -12.85 -28.87
N LEU A 13 23.57 -13.38 -27.99
CA LEU A 13 24.00 -14.30 -26.93
C LEU A 13 24.50 -15.63 -27.50
N VAL A 14 23.86 -16.14 -28.55
CA VAL A 14 24.34 -17.34 -29.25
C VAL A 14 25.68 -17.09 -29.93
N ALA A 15 25.86 -15.93 -30.59
CA ALA A 15 27.15 -15.53 -31.16
C ALA A 15 28.24 -15.39 -30.10
N ALA A 16 27.88 -15.04 -28.86
CA ALA A 16 28.78 -15.00 -27.71
C ALA A 16 29.07 -16.37 -27.08
N GLY A 17 28.51 -17.46 -27.62
CA GLY A 17 28.78 -18.83 -27.20
C GLY A 17 27.75 -19.44 -26.23
N HIS A 18 26.64 -18.77 -25.95
CA HIS A 18 25.55 -19.34 -25.15
C HIS A 18 24.66 -20.27 -25.99
N THR A 19 24.04 -21.26 -25.34
CA THR A 19 23.01 -22.05 -26.02
C THR A 19 21.76 -21.18 -26.25
N ARG A 20 20.92 -21.58 -27.21
CA ARG A 20 19.66 -20.87 -27.47
C ARG A 20 18.73 -20.93 -26.26
N GLU A 21 18.77 -22.01 -25.47
CA GLU A 21 18.04 -22.13 -24.21
C GLU A 21 18.54 -21.13 -23.16
N GLN A 22 19.87 -21.01 -22.98
CA GLN A 22 20.45 -20.02 -22.06
C GLN A 22 20.15 -18.58 -22.49
N ALA A 23 20.21 -18.31 -23.79
CA ALA A 23 19.86 -17.02 -24.36
C ALA A 23 18.37 -16.68 -24.13
N SER A 24 17.48 -17.65 -24.35
CA SER A 24 16.04 -17.53 -24.07
C SER A 24 15.77 -17.27 -22.59
N ALA A 25 16.50 -17.96 -21.70
CA ALA A 25 16.39 -17.79 -20.26
C ALA A 25 16.79 -16.40 -19.81
N ALA A 26 17.90 -15.87 -20.35
CA ALA A 26 18.38 -14.54 -20.03
C ALA A 26 17.40 -13.45 -20.46
N VAL A 27 16.81 -13.60 -21.66
CA VAL A 27 15.74 -12.69 -22.12
C VAL A 27 14.51 -12.79 -21.23
N ALA A 28 14.08 -13.99 -20.85
CA ALA A 28 12.95 -14.19 -19.95
C ALA A 28 13.19 -13.57 -18.56
N ARG A 29 14.42 -13.60 -18.03
CA ARG A 29 14.79 -12.91 -16.80
C ARG A 29 14.66 -11.39 -16.94
N ILE A 30 15.17 -10.82 -18.02
CA ILE A 30 15.06 -9.37 -18.30
C ILE A 30 13.58 -8.97 -18.46
N GLU A 31 12.79 -9.77 -19.17
CA GLU A 31 11.35 -9.53 -19.31
C GLU A 31 10.65 -9.53 -17.94
N TRP A 32 11.00 -10.46 -17.05
CA TRP A 32 10.50 -10.47 -15.68
C TRP A 32 10.86 -9.20 -14.92
N ASP A 33 12.13 -8.76 -14.96
CA ASP A 33 12.58 -7.55 -14.26
C ASP A 33 11.86 -6.29 -14.77
N VAL A 34 11.62 -6.22 -16.09
CA VAL A 34 10.86 -5.13 -16.70
C VAL A 34 9.39 -5.18 -16.29
N LEU A 35 8.77 -6.36 -16.27
CA LEU A 35 7.37 -6.51 -15.90
C LEU A 35 7.13 -6.20 -14.43
N ASP A 36 8.05 -6.58 -13.54
CA ASP A 36 8.04 -6.22 -12.12
C ASP A 36 8.08 -4.69 -11.93
N ALA A 37 9.03 -4.02 -12.60
CA ALA A 37 9.15 -2.56 -12.57
C ALA A 37 7.92 -1.84 -13.16
N VAL A 38 7.36 -2.37 -14.25
CA VAL A 38 6.15 -1.83 -14.89
C VAL A 38 4.93 -2.04 -13.98
N GLN A 39 4.82 -3.19 -13.31
CA GLN A 39 3.72 -3.44 -12.38
C GLN A 39 3.78 -2.49 -11.18
N GLY A 40 4.97 -2.18 -10.65
CA GLY A 40 5.15 -1.13 -9.64
C GLY A 40 4.70 0.24 -10.15
N THR A 41 5.10 0.59 -11.37
CA THR A 41 4.74 1.88 -12.00
C THR A 41 3.23 1.99 -12.28
N VAL A 42 2.61 0.96 -12.85
CA VAL A 42 1.17 0.93 -13.13
C VAL A 42 0.37 0.92 -11.83
N SER A 43 0.81 0.21 -10.79
CA SER A 43 0.14 0.26 -9.48
C SER A 43 0.27 1.64 -8.84
N SER A 44 1.36 2.37 -9.06
CA SER A 44 1.48 3.77 -8.60
C SER A 44 0.64 4.75 -9.42
N THR A 45 0.39 4.45 -10.70
CA THR A 45 -0.33 5.31 -11.64
C THR A 45 -1.83 5.05 -11.62
N GLY A 46 -2.28 3.80 -11.49
CA GLY A 46 -3.69 3.45 -11.29
C GLY A 46 -4.24 4.00 -9.98
N ARG A 47 -3.37 4.19 -8.97
CA ARG A 47 -3.66 4.93 -7.72
C ARG A 47 -3.72 6.46 -7.90
N ARG A 48 -3.34 7.00 -9.07
CA ARG A 48 -3.47 8.42 -9.42
C ARG A 48 -4.62 8.61 -10.39
N PHE A 49 -5.70 9.19 -9.90
CA PHE A 49 -6.84 9.57 -10.73
C PHE A 49 -6.49 10.64 -11.76
N PRO A 50 -6.97 10.55 -13.02
CA PRO A 50 -6.99 11.68 -13.94
C PRO A 50 -7.95 12.75 -13.40
N ALA A 51 -7.42 13.91 -13.02
CA ALA A 51 -8.14 14.98 -12.31
C ALA A 51 -9.22 15.72 -13.14
N ASP A 52 -9.44 15.29 -14.38
CA ASP A 52 -10.12 16.10 -15.40
C ASP A 52 -11.51 15.52 -15.78
N ARG A 53 -11.96 14.44 -15.13
CA ARG A 53 -13.19 13.72 -15.50
C ARG A 53 -13.97 13.24 -14.28
N ASP A 54 -15.08 13.91 -14.01
CA ASP A 54 -16.04 13.54 -12.97
C ASP A 54 -17.14 12.63 -13.51
N GLY A 55 -17.37 11.51 -12.82
CA GLY A 55 -18.46 10.57 -13.05
C GLY A 55 -18.16 9.19 -12.46
N ASP A 56 -19.07 8.67 -11.63
CA ASP A 56 -19.03 7.33 -11.03
C ASP A 56 -18.64 6.23 -12.04
N GLY A 57 -19.25 6.22 -13.23
CA GLY A 57 -18.95 5.24 -14.27
C GLY A 57 -17.58 5.40 -14.95
N TYR A 58 -16.95 6.57 -14.89
CA TYR A 58 -15.59 6.76 -15.40
C TYR A 58 -14.56 6.26 -14.40
N THR A 59 -14.79 6.53 -13.13
CA THR A 59 -14.01 6.01 -12.01
C THR A 59 -14.01 4.49 -12.00
N ASP A 60 -15.20 3.88 -12.03
CA ASP A 60 -15.36 2.42 -12.07
C ASP A 60 -14.68 1.82 -13.32
N GLY A 61 -14.87 2.45 -14.48
CA GLY A 61 -14.24 2.00 -15.73
C GLY A 61 -12.71 2.12 -15.75
N TRP A 62 -12.15 3.16 -15.11
CA TRP A 62 -10.70 3.33 -14.94
C TRP A 62 -10.12 2.30 -13.98
N HIS A 63 -10.84 2.00 -12.89
CA HIS A 63 -10.48 0.95 -11.96
C HIS A 63 -10.50 -0.43 -12.61
N ASP A 64 -11.59 -0.79 -13.28
CA ASP A 64 -11.72 -2.07 -14.00
C ASP A 64 -10.61 -2.24 -15.05
N SER A 65 -10.28 -1.15 -15.76
CA SER A 65 -9.20 -1.16 -16.75
C SER A 65 -7.83 -1.34 -16.11
N SER A 66 -7.57 -0.66 -14.99
CA SER A 66 -6.31 -0.78 -14.25
C SER A 66 -6.14 -2.19 -13.65
N ILE A 67 -7.23 -2.79 -13.16
CA ILE A 67 -7.28 -4.18 -12.69
C ILE A 67 -6.96 -5.14 -13.83
N ALA A 68 -7.61 -4.99 -14.98
CA ALA A 68 -7.37 -5.85 -16.14
C ALA A 68 -5.92 -5.76 -16.64
N VAL A 69 -5.33 -4.56 -16.64
CA VAL A 69 -3.93 -4.35 -17.02
C VAL A 69 -2.99 -5.00 -16.01
N ASN A 70 -3.17 -4.79 -14.70
CA ASN A 70 -2.31 -5.38 -13.68
C ASN A 70 -2.39 -6.90 -13.65
N ALA A 71 -3.60 -7.48 -13.77
CA ALA A 71 -3.76 -8.93 -13.87
C ALA A 71 -3.00 -9.49 -15.08
N ARG A 72 -3.06 -8.80 -16.22
CA ARG A 72 -2.37 -9.23 -17.43
C ARG A 72 -0.85 -9.08 -17.33
N LEU A 73 -0.35 -8.05 -16.67
CA LEU A 73 1.07 -7.87 -16.38
C LEU A 73 1.61 -8.98 -15.46
N ALA A 74 0.86 -9.33 -14.42
CA ALA A 74 1.21 -10.43 -13.52
C ALA A 74 1.27 -11.78 -14.25
N GLU A 75 0.31 -12.06 -15.14
CA GLU A 75 0.34 -13.27 -15.99
C GLU A 75 1.57 -13.32 -16.90
N PHE A 76 1.99 -12.17 -17.43
CA PHE A 76 3.21 -12.10 -18.24
C PHE A 76 4.46 -12.31 -17.38
N ALA A 77 4.52 -11.69 -16.20
CA ALA A 77 5.65 -11.84 -15.28
C ALA A 77 5.81 -13.31 -14.89
N GLU A 78 4.74 -13.99 -14.51
CA GLU A 78 4.78 -15.40 -14.14
C GLU A 78 5.22 -16.30 -15.31
N ARG A 79 4.79 -15.99 -16.53
CA ARG A 79 5.24 -16.73 -17.72
C ARG A 79 6.74 -16.56 -17.95
N SER A 80 7.24 -15.33 -17.85
CA SER A 80 8.67 -15.02 -18.00
C SER A 80 9.50 -15.66 -16.88
N ARG A 81 8.98 -15.74 -15.64
CA ARG A 81 9.60 -16.47 -14.54
C ARG A 81 9.79 -17.95 -14.88
N VAL A 82 8.73 -18.63 -15.29
CA VAL A 82 8.75 -20.05 -15.62
C VAL A 82 9.70 -20.34 -16.80
N GLU A 83 9.78 -19.44 -17.79
CA GLU A 83 10.69 -19.59 -18.93
C GLU A 83 12.16 -19.40 -18.53
N ALA A 84 12.47 -18.45 -17.64
CA ALA A 84 13.81 -18.26 -17.10
C ALA A 84 14.28 -19.45 -16.24
N GLU A 85 13.41 -19.97 -15.37
CA GLU A 85 13.73 -21.12 -14.51
C GLU A 85 13.96 -22.40 -15.30
N ARG A 86 13.17 -22.64 -16.37
CA ARG A 86 13.39 -23.77 -17.28
C ARG A 86 14.76 -23.73 -17.95
N GLY A 87 15.32 -22.54 -18.14
CA GLY A 87 16.67 -22.35 -18.68
C GLY A 87 17.77 -22.27 -17.64
N GLY A 88 17.48 -22.59 -16.37
CA GLY A 88 18.45 -22.66 -15.28
C GLY A 88 18.81 -21.32 -14.65
N ILE A 89 18.08 -20.25 -14.95
CA ILE A 89 18.26 -18.95 -14.30
C ILE A 89 17.26 -18.85 -13.15
N SER A 90 17.77 -18.73 -11.92
CA SER A 90 16.94 -18.52 -10.74
C SER A 90 16.32 -17.13 -10.79
N VAL A 91 15.00 -17.09 -10.62
CA VAL A 91 14.22 -15.86 -10.49
C VAL A 91 13.64 -15.85 -9.08
N PRO A 92 13.72 -14.73 -8.33
CA PRO A 92 13.01 -14.62 -7.08
C PRO A 92 11.52 -14.90 -7.31
N SER A 93 10.86 -15.68 -6.45
CA SER A 93 9.41 -15.62 -6.37
C SER A 93 9.00 -14.16 -6.23
N ALA A 94 8.03 -13.70 -7.03
CA ALA A 94 7.58 -12.30 -7.03
C ALA A 94 7.53 -11.76 -5.58
N PRO A 95 8.17 -10.61 -5.28
CA PRO A 95 8.43 -10.21 -3.89
C PRO A 95 7.15 -10.05 -3.07
N ASN A 96 6.03 -9.78 -3.71
CA ASN A 96 4.74 -9.79 -3.06
C ASN A 96 3.68 -10.29 -4.05
N PRO A 97 2.68 -11.07 -3.58
CA PRO A 97 1.45 -11.20 -4.36
C PRO A 97 0.95 -9.78 -4.68
N PRO A 98 0.37 -9.53 -5.87
CA PRO A 98 -0.23 -8.23 -6.15
C PRO A 98 -1.14 -7.89 -4.98
N ILE A 99 -0.89 -6.76 -4.34
CA ILE A 99 -1.76 -6.26 -3.30
C ILE A 99 -3.14 -6.14 -3.94
N PRO A 100 -4.13 -6.89 -3.45
CA PRO A 100 -5.43 -6.86 -4.08
C PRO A 100 -5.99 -5.45 -3.92
N PHE A 101 -6.41 -4.82 -5.02
CA PHE A 101 -6.99 -3.46 -5.06
C PHE A 101 -8.19 -3.30 -4.11
N SER A 102 -8.81 -4.42 -3.73
CA SER A 102 -9.68 -4.51 -2.57
C SER A 102 -9.05 -5.51 -1.61
N PRO A 103 -8.60 -5.08 -0.42
CA PRO A 103 -8.15 -6.02 0.60
C PRO A 103 -9.25 -7.06 0.88
N PRO A 104 -8.87 -8.31 1.24
CA PRO A 104 -9.86 -9.29 1.64
C PRO A 104 -10.70 -8.74 2.80
N PRO A 105 -11.98 -9.11 2.93
CA PRO A 105 -12.82 -8.62 4.00
C PRO A 105 -12.14 -8.87 5.36
N PRO A 106 -12.20 -7.90 6.29
CA PRO A 106 -11.45 -7.97 7.54
C PRO A 106 -11.85 -9.22 8.34
N SER A 107 -10.85 -9.87 8.91
CA SER A 107 -11.08 -10.99 9.84
C SER A 107 -11.86 -10.49 11.07
N PRO A 108 -12.53 -11.37 11.82
CA PRO A 108 -13.23 -10.99 13.05
C PRO A 108 -12.35 -10.18 14.01
N GLU A 109 -11.08 -10.58 14.16
CA GLU A 109 -10.11 -9.91 15.01
C GLU A 109 -9.80 -8.48 14.54
N LEU A 110 -9.68 -8.27 13.22
CA LEU A 110 -9.47 -6.93 12.67
C LEU A 110 -10.68 -6.03 12.84
N ARG A 111 -11.90 -6.60 12.82
CA ARG A 111 -13.13 -5.83 13.10
C ARG A 111 -13.21 -5.41 14.56
N ASP A 112 -12.79 -6.29 15.48
CA ASP A 112 -12.73 -5.96 16.91
C ASP A 112 -11.70 -4.84 17.17
N VAL A 113 -10.52 -4.92 16.52
CA VAL A 113 -9.52 -3.84 16.56
C VAL A 113 -10.08 -2.54 15.99
N ARG A 114 -10.72 -2.58 14.81
CA ARG A 114 -11.34 -1.41 14.19
C ARG A 114 -12.35 -0.75 15.13
N THR A 115 -13.25 -1.54 15.73
CA THR A 115 -14.26 -1.05 16.68
C THR A 115 -13.62 -0.33 17.87
N VAL A 116 -12.61 -0.94 18.48
CA VAL A 116 -11.89 -0.36 19.63
C VAL A 116 -11.16 0.94 19.23
N VAL A 117 -10.54 0.95 18.05
CA VAL A 117 -9.85 2.13 17.51
C VAL A 117 -10.82 3.28 17.28
N GLU A 118 -11.97 3.02 16.66
CA GLU A 118 -13.03 4.01 16.43
C GLU A 118 -13.54 4.59 17.77
N ASP A 119 -13.84 3.74 18.76
CA ASP A 119 -14.28 4.16 20.09
C ASP A 119 -13.25 5.05 20.80
N LEU A 120 -11.97 4.64 20.79
CA LEU A 120 -10.88 5.39 21.40
C LEU A 120 -10.65 6.73 20.69
N PHE A 121 -10.69 6.73 19.35
CA PHE A 121 -10.54 7.93 18.54
C PHE A 121 -11.64 8.94 18.85
N HIS A 122 -12.90 8.50 18.89
CA HIS A 122 -14.03 9.33 19.29
C HIS A 122 -13.87 9.94 20.69
N GLY A 123 -13.35 9.18 21.65
CA GLY A 123 -13.04 9.70 22.99
C GLY A 123 -12.00 10.83 23.01
N LEU A 124 -11.12 10.88 22.00
CA LEU A 124 -10.05 11.87 21.87
C LEU A 124 -10.48 13.09 21.05
N VAL A 125 -11.20 12.91 19.94
CA VAL A 125 -11.57 14.00 19.02
C VAL A 125 -12.96 14.58 19.28
N GLY A 126 -13.81 13.87 20.03
CA GLY A 126 -15.20 14.27 20.32
C GLY A 126 -16.15 14.03 19.13
N GLU A 127 -17.21 14.83 19.02
CA GLU A 127 -18.23 14.74 17.96
C GLU A 127 -17.77 15.29 16.59
N ARG A 128 -16.46 15.50 16.38
CA ARG A 128 -15.96 16.02 15.11
C ARG A 128 -16.17 14.97 14.02
N PRO A 129 -16.83 15.31 12.90
CA PRO A 129 -16.97 14.38 11.80
C PRO A 129 -15.57 14.07 11.26
N TYR A 130 -15.21 12.79 11.24
CA TYR A 130 -14.11 12.31 10.42
C TYR A 130 -14.67 11.83 9.10
N ASP A 131 -13.82 11.80 8.07
CA ASP A 131 -14.26 11.63 6.70
C ASP A 131 -14.67 10.17 6.45
N VAL A 132 -15.98 9.91 6.39
CA VAL A 132 -16.56 8.58 6.11
C VAL A 132 -16.34 8.19 4.63
N ALA A 133 -15.93 9.13 3.77
CA ALA A 133 -15.53 8.83 2.39
C ALA A 133 -14.21 8.03 2.30
N GLY A 134 -13.52 7.82 3.43
CA GLY A 134 -12.23 7.12 3.53
C GLY A 134 -12.28 5.62 3.77
N ASP A 135 -13.43 4.94 3.65
CA ASP A 135 -13.55 3.49 3.93
C ASP A 135 -12.54 2.64 3.14
N GLU A 136 -12.20 3.05 1.91
CA GLU A 136 -11.16 2.38 1.12
C GLU A 136 -9.77 2.54 1.74
N LEU A 137 -9.41 3.71 2.26
CA LEU A 137 -8.11 3.94 2.89
C LEU A 137 -8.02 3.18 4.22
N THR A 138 -9.10 3.16 5.01
CA THR A 138 -9.24 2.39 6.25
C THR A 138 -8.90 0.92 6.03
N ASP A 139 -9.53 0.28 5.04
CA ASP A 139 -9.33 -1.14 4.79
C ASP A 139 -7.89 -1.44 4.33
N HIS A 140 -7.27 -0.55 3.56
CA HIS A 140 -5.87 -0.69 3.15
C HIS A 140 -4.89 -0.51 4.31
N VAL A 141 -5.14 0.44 5.22
CA VAL A 141 -4.31 0.63 6.41
C VAL A 141 -4.42 -0.59 7.32
N LEU A 142 -5.64 -1.06 7.62
CA LEU A 142 -5.86 -2.26 8.41
C LEU A 142 -5.23 -3.49 7.76
N TYR A 143 -5.32 -3.62 6.44
CA TYR A 143 -4.63 -4.67 5.71
C TYR A 143 -3.12 -4.58 5.85
N ALA A 144 -2.52 -3.40 5.67
CA ALA A 144 -1.08 -3.18 5.81
C ALA A 144 -0.59 -3.64 7.20
N VAL A 145 -1.28 -3.21 8.26
CA VAL A 145 -0.85 -3.47 9.64
C VAL A 145 -1.37 -4.79 10.23
N ARG A 146 -2.12 -5.61 9.47
CA ARG A 146 -2.90 -6.74 9.99
C ARG A 146 -2.11 -7.72 10.87
N TRP A 147 -0.87 -8.01 10.52
CA TRP A 147 -0.03 -8.95 11.27
C TRP A 147 0.56 -8.34 12.55
N LEU A 148 0.57 -7.01 12.64
CA LEU A 148 1.11 -6.27 13.78
C LEU A 148 0.06 -6.04 14.86
N VAL A 149 -1.22 -6.08 14.49
CA VAL A 149 -2.38 -5.70 15.33
C VAL A 149 -3.29 -6.87 15.70
N THR A 150 -3.04 -8.07 15.17
CA THR A 150 -3.79 -9.29 15.50
C THR A 150 -3.14 -10.14 16.59
N GLU A 151 -2.12 -9.62 17.28
CA GLU A 151 -1.53 -10.30 18.43
C GLU A 151 -2.51 -10.36 19.62
N PRO A 152 -2.54 -11.46 20.39
CA PRO A 152 -3.40 -11.55 21.58
C PRO A 152 -3.14 -10.39 22.55
N GLY A 153 -4.21 -9.70 22.96
CA GLY A 153 -4.13 -8.56 23.89
C GLY A 153 -3.78 -7.21 23.22
N TYR A 154 -3.71 -7.14 21.89
CA TYR A 154 -3.38 -5.89 21.20
C TYR A 154 -4.31 -4.72 21.57
N THR A 155 -5.62 -4.96 21.67
CA THR A 155 -6.61 -3.93 22.03
C THR A 155 -6.41 -3.39 23.45
N ASP A 156 -5.99 -4.24 24.39
CA ASP A 156 -5.63 -3.82 25.76
C ASP A 156 -4.36 -2.95 25.75
N HIS A 157 -3.35 -3.34 24.98
CA HIS A 157 -2.13 -2.54 24.80
C HIS A 157 -2.43 -1.18 24.16
N LEU A 158 -3.28 -1.15 23.12
CA LEU A 158 -3.68 0.09 22.46
C LEU A 158 -4.46 1.01 23.40
N THR A 159 -5.35 0.44 24.23
CA THR A 159 -6.10 1.19 25.24
C THR A 159 -5.16 1.79 26.29
N ALA A 160 -4.18 1.01 26.77
CA ALA A 160 -3.17 1.48 27.71
C ALA A 160 -2.31 2.60 27.11
N PHE A 161 -1.81 2.41 25.89
CA PHE A 161 -1.06 3.41 25.14
C PHE A 161 -1.86 4.72 24.99
N THR A 162 -3.13 4.62 24.61
CA THR A 162 -4.01 5.78 24.43
C THR A 162 -4.18 6.57 25.72
N ARG A 163 -4.33 5.88 26.86
CA ARG A 163 -4.41 6.51 28.18
C ARG A 163 -3.10 7.19 28.57
N ASP A 164 -1.98 6.50 28.38
CA ASP A 164 -0.65 7.00 28.78
C ASP A 164 -0.22 8.20 27.92
N ARG A 165 -0.67 8.24 26.66
CA ARG A 165 -0.33 9.26 25.67
C ARG A 165 -1.47 10.21 25.35
N GLU A 166 -2.53 10.23 26.16
CA GLU A 166 -3.78 10.97 25.87
C GLU A 166 -3.51 12.43 25.51
N ARG A 167 -2.69 13.12 26.30
CA ARG A 167 -2.36 14.54 26.06
C ARG A 167 -1.67 14.77 24.72
N GLU A 168 -0.75 13.90 24.34
CA GLU A 168 0.03 14.00 23.11
C GLU A 168 -0.84 13.68 21.90
N LEU A 169 -1.69 12.65 22.01
CA LEU A 169 -2.67 12.29 20.98
C LEU A 169 -3.68 13.42 20.77
N ARG A 170 -4.23 14.01 21.84
CA ARG A 170 -5.12 15.17 21.74
C ARG A 170 -4.44 16.36 21.06
N GLN A 171 -3.16 16.59 21.33
CA GLN A 171 -2.40 17.65 20.66
C GLN A 171 -2.21 17.35 19.18
N MET A 172 -1.78 16.13 18.83
CA MET A 172 -1.67 15.69 17.43
C MET A 172 -3.00 15.88 16.68
N PHE A 173 -4.13 15.48 17.27
CA PHE A 173 -5.44 15.65 16.65
C PHE A 173 -5.91 17.09 16.57
N ALA A 174 -5.53 17.95 17.52
CA ALA A 174 -5.80 19.38 17.41
C ALA A 174 -5.02 20.03 16.26
N ASP A 175 -3.77 19.60 16.05
CA ASP A 175 -2.86 20.18 15.07
C ASP A 175 -3.09 19.62 13.66
N PHE A 176 -3.39 18.32 13.52
CA PHE A 176 -3.44 17.60 12.23
C PHE A 176 -4.71 16.77 12.00
N GLY A 177 -5.53 16.56 13.03
CA GLY A 177 -6.72 15.72 12.98
C GLY A 177 -7.97 16.45 12.45
N PRO A 178 -9.17 15.87 12.68
CA PRO A 178 -10.43 16.47 12.22
C PRO A 178 -10.66 17.86 12.82
N GLY A 179 -11.03 18.84 12.01
CA GLY A 179 -11.23 20.24 12.40
C GLY A 179 -9.95 21.00 12.72
N SER A 180 -8.77 20.48 12.34
CA SER A 180 -7.49 21.16 12.50
C SER A 180 -7.29 22.28 11.47
N PRO A 181 -6.30 23.17 11.62
CA PRO A 181 -5.97 24.18 10.60
C PRO A 181 -5.54 23.58 9.25
N HIS A 182 -5.14 22.31 9.24
CA HIS A 182 -4.80 21.53 8.05
C HIS A 182 -6.00 20.77 7.48
N ASP A 183 -7.18 20.88 8.11
CA ASP A 183 -8.44 20.35 7.62
C ASP A 183 -8.95 21.22 6.44
N THR A 184 -8.30 21.06 5.29
CA THR A 184 -8.77 21.63 4.03
C THR A 184 -9.93 20.83 3.48
N ASP A 185 -10.78 21.53 2.73
CA ASP A 185 -11.95 21.01 2.03
C ASP A 185 -11.63 19.68 1.32
N PRO A 186 -12.32 18.57 1.64
CA PRO A 186 -12.08 17.26 1.03
C PRO A 186 -12.29 17.27 -0.50
N ASP A 187 -13.01 18.25 -1.04
CA ASP A 187 -13.26 18.40 -2.47
C ASP A 187 -12.13 19.16 -3.22
N VAL A 188 -11.09 19.61 -2.52
CA VAL A 188 -9.98 20.36 -3.11
C VAL A 188 -8.74 19.47 -3.27
N TRP A 189 -8.43 19.11 -4.52
CA TRP A 189 -7.16 18.49 -4.89
C TRP A 189 -5.98 19.47 -4.72
N PRO A 190 -4.80 19.05 -4.20
CA PRO A 190 -4.36 17.67 -3.86
C PRO A 190 -4.92 17.11 -2.54
N VAL A 191 -4.91 15.76 -2.42
CA VAL A 191 -5.24 15.05 -1.16
C VAL A 191 -4.67 15.81 0.02
N PRO A 192 -5.47 16.15 1.05
CA PRO A 192 -5.00 16.89 2.20
C PRO A 192 -3.79 16.19 2.82
N ARG A 193 -2.69 16.95 2.98
CA ARG A 193 -1.54 16.51 3.78
C ARG A 193 -2.07 16.07 5.15
N TYR A 194 -1.54 14.97 5.69
CA TYR A 194 -2.02 14.35 6.95
C TYR A 194 -3.40 13.68 6.90
N VAL A 195 -3.84 13.18 5.73
CA VAL A 195 -5.11 12.43 5.60
C VAL A 195 -5.26 11.30 6.63
N LEU A 196 -4.18 10.60 6.99
CA LEU A 196 -4.21 9.54 7.99
C LEU A 196 -4.48 10.06 9.41
N ALA A 197 -3.99 11.24 9.77
CA ALA A 197 -4.21 11.84 11.10
C ALA A 197 -5.69 12.19 11.35
N ARG A 198 -6.49 12.26 10.27
CA ARG A 198 -7.92 12.53 10.31
C ARG A 198 -8.77 11.27 10.50
N GLN A 199 -8.16 10.08 10.47
CA GLN A 199 -8.85 8.80 10.50
C GLN A 199 -8.59 8.06 11.81
N PRO A 200 -9.48 7.16 12.26
CA PRO A 200 -9.28 6.37 13.47
C PRO A 200 -7.96 5.58 13.48
N GLU A 201 -7.53 5.08 12.31
CA GLU A 201 -6.31 4.28 12.16
C GLU A 201 -5.03 5.05 12.51
N SER A 202 -5.08 6.38 12.57
CA SER A 202 -4.00 7.20 13.15
C SER A 202 -3.55 6.71 14.53
N LEU A 203 -4.46 6.18 15.35
CA LEU A 203 -4.12 5.61 16.66
C LEU A 203 -3.28 4.35 16.54
N LEU A 204 -3.62 3.46 15.60
CA LEU A 204 -2.83 2.27 15.30
C LEU A 204 -1.44 2.68 14.83
N LEU A 205 -1.37 3.64 13.92
CA LEU A 205 -0.11 4.10 13.35
C LEU A 205 0.76 4.81 14.39
N ALA A 206 0.19 5.66 15.25
CA ALA A 206 0.92 6.28 16.35
C ALA A 206 1.50 5.22 17.33
N HIS A 207 0.71 4.21 17.67
CA HIS A 207 1.17 3.09 18.51
C HIS A 207 2.30 2.32 17.84
N LEU A 208 2.16 1.98 16.56
CA LEU A 208 3.15 1.20 15.80
C LEU A 208 4.42 2.01 15.49
N LEU A 209 4.32 3.30 15.19
CA LEU A 209 5.47 4.21 15.05
C LEU A 209 6.26 4.29 16.36
N THR A 210 5.58 4.23 17.50
CA THR A 210 6.24 4.28 18.82
C THR A 210 6.97 2.98 19.16
N HIS A 211 6.38 1.81 18.88
CA HIS A 211 6.86 0.53 19.40
C HIS A 211 7.43 -0.44 18.34
N LYS A 212 7.02 -0.30 17.07
CA LYS A 212 7.28 -1.26 15.99
C LYS A 212 7.67 -0.56 14.68
N HIS A 213 8.35 0.60 14.72
CA HIS A 213 8.63 1.44 13.54
C HIS A 213 9.24 0.68 12.34
N LEU A 214 10.26 -0.17 12.55
CA LEU A 214 10.87 -0.96 11.47
C LEU A 214 9.89 -1.99 10.88
N SER A 215 9.10 -2.65 11.74
CA SER A 215 8.10 -3.62 11.30
C SER A 215 6.94 -2.94 10.57
N LEU A 216 6.57 -1.73 11.00
CA LEU A 216 5.58 -0.91 10.32
C LEU A 216 6.06 -0.52 8.92
N ALA A 217 7.30 -0.02 8.78
CA ALA A 217 7.86 0.33 7.47
C ALA A 217 7.84 -0.86 6.50
N GLY A 218 8.28 -2.04 6.94
CA GLY A 218 8.24 -3.25 6.09
C GLY A 218 6.84 -3.79 5.81
N ALA A 219 5.87 -3.54 6.69
CA ALA A 219 4.46 -3.92 6.46
C ALA A 219 3.71 -2.91 5.57
N TRP A 220 4.21 -1.67 5.52
CA TRP A 220 3.69 -0.58 4.71
C TRP A 220 4.19 -0.64 3.26
N GLU A 221 5.42 -1.13 3.08
CA GLU A 221 6.08 -1.29 1.79
C GLU A 221 5.17 -2.00 0.78
N ASP A 222 5.09 -1.44 -0.42
CA ASP A 222 4.17 -1.78 -1.52
C ASP A 222 2.66 -1.54 -1.27
N VAL A 223 2.17 -1.59 -0.02
CA VAL A 223 0.74 -1.52 0.32
C VAL A 223 0.15 -0.13 0.14
N LEU A 224 0.79 0.88 0.72
CA LEU A 224 0.34 2.28 0.67
C LEU A 224 1.52 3.19 0.29
N PRO A 225 1.27 4.38 -0.30
CA PRO A 225 2.35 5.33 -0.58
C PRO A 225 3.15 5.72 0.67
N ASP A 226 4.48 5.72 0.58
CA ASP A 226 5.38 6.07 1.69
C ASP A 226 5.09 7.47 2.26
N VAL A 227 4.73 8.42 1.40
CA VAL A 227 4.39 9.79 1.78
C VAL A 227 3.29 9.86 2.84
N LEU A 228 2.36 8.91 2.85
CA LEU A 228 1.31 8.86 3.87
C LEU A 228 1.88 8.50 5.24
N LEU A 229 2.81 7.54 5.30
CA LEU A 229 3.47 7.15 6.53
C LEU A 229 4.45 8.23 7.01
N ASP A 230 5.14 8.88 6.09
CA ASP A 230 6.03 10.02 6.38
C ASP A 230 5.25 11.20 6.98
N ASP A 231 4.12 11.58 6.37
CA ASP A 231 3.22 12.62 6.90
C ASP A 231 2.70 12.24 8.28
N MET A 232 2.33 10.96 8.49
CA MET A 232 1.88 10.47 9.79
C MET A 232 3.01 10.51 10.84
N ALA A 233 4.25 10.17 10.47
CA ALA A 233 5.42 10.24 11.35
C ALA A 233 5.80 11.69 11.69
N GLU A 234 5.56 12.64 10.78
CA GLU A 234 5.69 14.07 11.06
C GLU A 234 4.62 14.57 12.04
N ALA A 235 3.37 14.13 11.87
CA ALA A 235 2.25 14.49 12.76
C ALA A 235 2.41 13.87 14.16
N TRP A 236 2.96 12.67 14.25
CA TRP A 236 3.32 11.99 15.50
C TRP A 236 4.85 12.01 15.71
N PRO A 237 5.45 13.17 16.02
CA PRO A 237 6.89 13.27 16.14
C PRO A 237 7.35 12.38 17.29
N TYR A 238 8.09 11.33 16.94
CA TYR A 238 8.74 10.43 17.87
C TYR A 238 9.58 11.24 18.86
N ARG A 239 9.07 11.42 20.08
CA ARG A 239 9.82 11.98 21.19
C ARG A 239 10.20 10.84 22.11
N SER A 240 11.42 10.34 21.92
CA SER A 240 12.13 9.46 22.86
C SER A 240 12.21 10.09 24.24
#